data_AF-A0A1L0BR25-F1
#
_entry.id   AF-A0A1L0BR25-F1
#
_cell.length_a   1.000
_cell.length_b   1.000
_cell.length_c   1.000
_cell.angle_alpha   90.00
_cell.angle_beta   90.00
_cell.angle_gamma   90.00
#
_symmetry.space_group_name_H-M   'P 1'
#
loop_
_entity.id
_entity.type
_entity.pdbx_description
1 polymer ?
#
loop_
_entity_poly.entity_id
_entity_poly.type
_entity_poly.pdbx_seq_one_letter_code
_entity_poly.pdbx_strand_id
1 'polypeptide(L)'
;MALPPLPLEIVSKILLYIPLSYLKYFHERLPKGDSLKSIIQGEIYGKLVYVAGNHSDSLEERENTEAHLVPKYSDIIDDHYVASIEELRALARRILKAHVVQMKIIIRTHRTLQTFLDFCNQYPEFISEIPSICVVGEAQSLRLLTNVIYWENITHLELIQGEEFTMNLCPPHLEKFSIVFLDQPTQIMKGWPKTLKSIKIQDARCAKSILLPDSLQELICHDSMELWTTYPSSLRLLDLSHSISDVSCIHIPSQVRDLSLQFCDLKDEDLRQIRFPPQLKRLDLKYNSIRSLADVLFPSSLIMIDVQGCLINRLDDMCLPDGLQELYVGSNQLKSLDNVIFPQLKLLDISAKNKDHNIFNFSKVRFPSSLESLLADGHKTKDWSKVTLPIGLKRWTFSTVEDSRYLLFPSNLEVLFIEFPESSQSKFCDLKLPSTLQEISLHHGVSSDFHWNLPLLSTMSIKDCKGPIQFPSSLIELNIQGLCDQMFRNVQLPCGLRKLTSTYPFAKYPESLTDLEVHLPGNKYSEIPRGLRRVQHPPQLRPSLEQKFPGIPILDATSSDLNEYFNTAEIDWS
;
A
#
# COMPACT_ATOMS: atom_id res chain seq x y z
N MET A 1 -26.21 -10.52 33.86
CA MET A 1 -24.96 -11.31 33.93
C MET A 1 -23.92 -10.58 33.12
N ALA A 2 -22.88 -10.05 33.76
CA ALA A 2 -21.73 -9.54 33.01
C ALA A 2 -21.03 -10.73 32.32
N LEU A 3 -20.73 -10.59 31.04
CA LEU A 3 -19.88 -11.57 30.33
C LEU A 3 -18.56 -11.71 31.10
N PRO A 4 -18.03 -12.94 31.26
CA PRO A 4 -16.72 -13.12 31.88
C PRO A 4 -15.66 -12.35 31.06
N PRO A 5 -14.64 -11.77 31.72
CA PRO A 5 -13.57 -11.07 31.02
C PRO A 5 -12.91 -12.02 30.02
N LEU A 6 -12.67 -11.55 28.80
CA LEU A 6 -11.99 -12.32 27.78
C LEU A 6 -10.60 -12.74 28.28
N PRO A 7 -10.15 -13.97 27.97
CA PRO A 7 -8.76 -14.37 28.20
C PRO A 7 -7.78 -13.36 27.58
N LEU A 8 -6.71 -13.03 28.30
CA LEU A 8 -5.73 -12.01 27.89
C LEU A 8 -5.08 -12.32 26.53
N GLU A 9 -4.96 -13.60 26.19
CA GLU A 9 -4.48 -14.07 24.88
C GLU A 9 -5.41 -13.67 23.73
N ILE A 10 -6.72 -13.70 23.95
CA ILE A 10 -7.73 -13.25 22.97
C ILE A 10 -7.67 -11.73 22.89
N VAL A 11 -7.49 -11.04 24.01
CA VAL A 11 -7.34 -9.58 24.03
C VAL A 11 -6.13 -9.13 23.23
N SER A 12 -4.93 -9.71 23.43
CA SER A 12 -3.73 -9.38 22.64
C SER A 12 -3.94 -9.58 21.13
N LYS A 13 -4.60 -10.68 20.73
CA LYS A 13 -4.97 -10.88 19.31
C LYS A 13 -5.91 -9.80 18.77
N ILE A 14 -6.81 -9.27 19.58
CA ILE A 14 -7.69 -8.15 19.19
C ILE A 14 -6.87 -6.86 19.06
N LEU A 15 -5.91 -6.61 19.97
CA LEU A 15 -5.09 -5.40 19.95
C LEU A 15 -4.22 -5.28 18.69
N LEU A 16 -3.81 -6.40 18.07
CA LEU A 16 -3.06 -6.41 16.80
C LEU A 16 -3.79 -5.69 15.65
N TYR A 17 -5.12 -5.59 15.72
CA TYR A 17 -5.94 -4.92 14.71
C TYR A 17 -6.24 -3.46 15.07
N ILE A 18 -5.72 -2.96 16.20
CA ILE A 18 -5.92 -1.60 16.67
C ILE A 18 -4.67 -0.78 16.34
N PRO A 19 -4.79 0.35 15.63
CA PRO A 19 -3.64 1.23 15.37
C PRO A 19 -2.90 1.64 16.65
N LEU A 20 -1.57 1.68 16.59
CA LEU A 20 -0.68 1.92 17.74
C LEU A 20 -0.97 3.25 18.45
N SER A 21 -1.40 4.28 17.71
CA SER A 21 -1.80 5.58 18.27
C SER A 21 -3.03 5.45 19.20
N TYR A 22 -3.98 4.59 18.86
CA TYR A 22 -5.14 4.32 19.72
C TYR A 22 -4.77 3.50 20.94
N LEU A 23 -3.90 2.50 20.77
CA LEU A 23 -3.35 1.74 21.89
C LEU A 23 -2.68 2.66 22.92
N LYS A 24 -1.88 3.62 22.46
CA LYS A 24 -1.25 4.64 23.31
C LYS A 24 -2.28 5.49 24.06
N TYR A 25 -3.30 5.98 23.35
CA TYR A 25 -4.39 6.74 23.96
C TYR A 25 -5.13 5.95 25.06
N PHE A 26 -5.38 4.65 24.84
CA PHE A 26 -5.99 3.77 25.84
C PHE A 26 -5.07 3.57 27.05
N HIS A 27 -3.79 3.32 26.81
CA HIS A 27 -2.80 3.12 27.87
C HIS A 27 -2.77 4.28 28.87
N GLU A 28 -2.83 5.51 28.39
CA GLU A 28 -2.78 6.71 29.23
C GLU A 28 -4.02 6.89 30.11
N ARG A 29 -5.19 6.43 29.64
CA ARG A 29 -6.49 6.57 30.32
C ARG A 29 -6.87 5.41 31.23
N LEU A 30 -6.21 4.27 31.10
CA LEU A 30 -6.46 3.14 31.98
C LEU A 30 -6.05 3.46 33.44
N PRO A 31 -6.73 2.90 34.45
CA PRO A 31 -6.36 3.05 35.85
C PRO A 31 -4.94 2.54 36.14
N LYS A 32 -4.29 3.08 37.17
CA LYS A 32 -3.02 2.54 37.67
C LYS A 32 -3.26 1.11 38.22
N GLY A 33 -2.53 0.12 37.71
CA GLY A 33 -2.65 -1.28 38.12
C GLY A 33 -3.56 -2.15 37.24
N ASP A 34 -4.17 -1.58 36.20
CA ASP A 34 -4.96 -2.36 35.24
C ASP A 34 -4.07 -3.35 34.46
N SER A 35 -4.46 -4.64 34.43
CA SER A 35 -3.75 -5.70 33.73
C SER A 35 -3.63 -5.48 32.23
N LEU A 36 -4.52 -4.69 31.62
CA LEU A 36 -4.45 -4.34 30.20
C LEU A 36 -3.30 -3.38 29.89
N LYS A 37 -2.82 -2.59 30.86
CA LYS A 37 -1.72 -1.65 30.63
C LYS A 37 -0.45 -2.35 30.18
N SER A 38 -0.08 -3.47 30.79
CA SER A 38 1.14 -4.20 30.43
C SER A 38 1.03 -4.85 29.06
N ILE A 39 -0.16 -5.32 28.69
CA ILE A 39 -0.40 -5.94 27.37
C ILE A 39 -0.29 -4.87 26.28
N ILE A 40 -1.00 -3.75 26.47
CA ILE A 40 -0.95 -2.61 25.55
C ILE A 40 0.49 -2.07 25.44
N GLN A 41 1.25 -2.00 26.54
CA GLN A 41 2.66 -1.65 26.49
C GLN A 41 3.48 -2.62 25.64
N GLY A 42 3.24 -3.92 25.75
CA GLY A 42 3.90 -4.93 24.91
C GLY A 42 3.63 -4.73 23.42
N GLU A 43 2.38 -4.43 23.06
CA GLU A 43 1.99 -4.18 21.66
C GLU A 43 2.59 -2.88 21.11
N ILE A 44 2.54 -1.79 21.88
CA ILE A 44 3.09 -0.48 21.46
C ILE A 44 4.61 -0.53 21.36
N TYR A 45 5.27 -1.00 22.42
CA TYR A 45 6.72 -0.85 22.56
C TYR A 45 7.50 -2.10 22.13
N GLY A 46 6.83 -3.15 21.63
CA GLY A 46 7.50 -4.35 21.11
C GLY A 46 8.34 -4.05 19.87
N LYS A 47 7.82 -3.20 18.97
CA LYS A 47 8.48 -2.77 17.73
C LYS A 47 8.60 -1.25 17.70
N LEU A 48 9.82 -0.76 17.83
CA LEU A 48 10.09 0.67 17.98
C LEU A 48 10.78 1.28 16.77
N VAL A 49 10.41 2.51 16.47
CA VAL A 49 11.19 3.43 15.64
C VAL A 49 11.67 4.57 16.54
N TYR A 50 12.96 4.86 16.49
CA TYR A 50 13.52 6.09 17.04
C TYR A 50 14.11 6.93 15.91
N VAL A 51 13.67 8.18 15.81
CA VAL A 51 14.21 9.15 14.84
C VAL A 51 15.17 10.07 15.58
N ALA A 52 16.45 10.01 15.24
CA ALA A 52 17.44 10.92 15.75
C ALA A 52 17.25 12.30 15.09
N GLY A 53 16.66 13.24 15.82
CA GLY A 53 16.42 14.63 15.42
C GLY A 53 15.12 15.20 15.99
N ASN A 54 14.98 16.53 16.07
CA ASN A 54 13.76 17.13 16.59
C ASN A 54 12.58 16.90 15.62
N HIS A 55 11.44 16.50 16.18
CA HIS A 55 10.17 16.42 15.45
C HIS A 55 9.68 17.79 14.91
N SER A 56 10.24 18.91 15.41
CA SER A 56 9.85 20.27 15.02
C SER A 56 10.50 20.78 13.73
N ASP A 57 11.59 20.19 13.26
CA ASP A 57 12.36 20.73 12.12
C ASP A 57 11.92 20.11 10.78
N SER A 58 10.72 19.53 10.69
CA SER A 58 10.33 18.75 9.49
C SER A 58 8.87 18.85 9.09
N LEU A 59 8.32 20.08 9.03
CA LEU A 59 7.11 20.31 8.23
C LEU A 59 7.25 21.38 7.15
N GLU A 60 8.30 22.20 7.12
CA GLU A 60 8.39 23.32 6.15
C GLU A 60 9.67 23.40 5.30
N GLU A 61 10.73 22.63 5.56
CA GLU A 61 11.95 22.70 4.76
C GLU A 61 12.26 21.38 4.06
N ARG A 62 11.60 21.15 2.91
CA ARG A 62 12.16 20.51 1.69
C ARG A 62 11.11 20.26 0.58
N GLU A 63 10.21 21.20 0.33
CA GLU A 63 9.40 21.18 -0.91
C GLU A 63 10.16 21.72 -2.15
N ASN A 64 11.41 22.18 -2.02
CA ASN A 64 12.16 22.69 -3.16
C ASN A 64 13.63 22.25 -3.14
N THR A 65 13.89 20.96 -3.40
CA THR A 65 15.01 20.43 -4.21
C THR A 65 15.00 18.89 -4.17
N GLU A 66 14.93 18.26 -5.35
CA GLU A 66 15.19 16.83 -5.61
C GLU A 66 14.37 15.81 -4.79
N ALA A 67 13.04 15.98 -4.77
CA ALA A 67 12.07 15.14 -4.06
C ALA A 67 11.81 13.73 -4.68
N HIS A 68 12.78 13.13 -5.37
CA HIS A 68 12.64 11.78 -5.97
C HIS A 68 13.62 10.74 -5.42
N LEU A 69 14.55 11.13 -4.54
CA LEU A 69 15.68 10.27 -4.13
C LEU A 69 15.77 9.99 -2.62
N VAL A 70 14.78 10.43 -1.84
CA VAL A 70 14.65 10.10 -0.41
C VAL A 70 13.32 9.38 -0.21
N PRO A 71 13.28 8.17 0.39
CA PRO A 71 12.02 7.47 0.65
C PRO A 71 11.05 8.39 1.39
N LYS A 72 9.79 8.46 0.96
CA LYS A 72 8.80 9.29 1.65
C LYS A 72 8.66 8.79 3.09
N TYR A 73 8.35 9.70 4.02
CA TYR A 73 8.20 9.38 5.45
C TYR A 73 7.19 8.25 5.72
N SER A 74 6.22 8.06 4.81
CA SER A 74 5.24 6.97 4.78
C SER A 74 5.83 5.59 4.50
N ASP A 75 6.94 5.53 3.76
CA ASP A 75 7.55 4.29 3.27
C ASP A 75 8.55 3.70 4.27
N ILE A 76 8.86 4.45 5.34
CA ILE A 76 9.90 4.12 6.33
C ILE A 76 9.29 3.52 7.62
N ILE A 77 8.00 3.77 7.88
CA ILE A 77 7.28 3.44 9.12
C ILE A 77 6.22 2.36 8.84
N ASP A 78 6.65 1.17 8.47
CA ASP A 78 5.78 -0.02 8.54
C ASP A 78 5.51 -0.37 10.00
N ASP A 79 4.26 -0.49 10.47
CA ASP A 79 3.83 -1.14 11.74
C ASP A 79 4.63 -0.88 13.04
N HIS A 80 5.49 0.15 13.12
CA HIS A 80 6.33 0.43 14.29
C HIS A 80 5.87 1.72 14.99
N TYR A 81 5.93 1.72 16.33
CA TYR A 81 5.64 2.90 17.12
C TYR A 81 6.85 3.84 17.15
N VAL A 82 6.66 5.12 16.83
CA VAL A 82 7.71 6.14 16.94
C VAL A 82 7.83 6.60 18.40
N ALA A 83 8.90 6.19 19.07
CA ALA A 83 9.14 6.49 20.48
C ALA A 83 9.97 7.78 20.67
N SER A 84 9.61 8.57 21.68
CA SER A 84 10.44 9.68 22.14
C SER A 84 11.64 9.19 22.96
N ILE A 85 12.66 10.03 23.13
CA ILE A 85 13.82 9.69 23.95
C ILE A 85 13.44 9.49 25.43
N GLU A 86 12.43 10.22 25.92
CA GLU A 86 11.88 10.06 27.27
C GLU A 86 11.19 8.70 27.44
N GLU A 87 10.50 8.21 26.41
CA GLU A 87 9.89 6.88 26.42
C GLU A 87 10.96 5.78 26.43
N LEU A 88 12.03 5.93 25.64
CA LEU A 88 13.18 5.03 25.70
C LEU A 88 13.82 5.02 27.10
N ARG A 89 13.99 6.18 27.74
CA ARG A 89 14.45 6.28 29.15
C ARG A 89 13.49 5.60 30.11
N ALA A 90 12.18 5.72 29.89
CA ALA A 90 11.17 5.08 30.73
C ALA A 90 11.16 3.54 30.57
N LEU A 91 11.40 3.02 29.36
CA LEU A 91 11.59 1.59 29.11
C LEU A 91 12.86 1.07 29.78
N ALA A 92 13.99 1.77 29.57
CA ALA A 92 15.27 1.40 30.18
C ALA A 92 15.22 1.40 31.71
N ARG A 93 14.48 2.34 32.32
CA ARG A 93 14.23 2.39 33.77
C ARG A 93 13.16 1.40 34.25
N ARG A 94 12.61 0.56 33.37
CA ARG A 94 11.52 -0.40 33.65
C ARG A 94 10.24 0.27 34.21
N ILE A 95 10.05 1.57 33.94
CA ILE A 95 8.81 2.31 34.27
C ILE A 95 7.71 1.87 33.30
N LEU A 96 8.06 1.77 32.02
CA LEU A 96 7.25 1.08 31.01
C LEU A 96 7.67 -0.40 30.99
N LYS A 97 6.69 -1.30 31.14
CA LYS A 97 6.93 -2.75 31.24
C LYS A 97 6.65 -3.40 29.90
N ALA A 98 7.58 -3.25 28.96
CA ALA A 98 7.52 -3.91 27.67
C ALA A 98 8.88 -4.53 27.33
N HIS A 99 8.84 -5.61 26.57
CA HIS A 99 10.03 -6.24 26.00
C HIS A 99 10.16 -5.79 24.55
N VAL A 100 11.21 -5.01 24.26
CA VAL A 100 11.47 -4.51 22.91
C VAL A 100 12.10 -5.64 22.09
N VAL A 101 11.38 -6.16 21.10
CA VAL A 101 11.86 -7.24 20.22
C VAL A 101 12.56 -6.70 18.97
N GLN A 102 12.20 -5.49 18.53
CA GLN A 102 12.79 -4.87 17.36
C GLN A 102 12.89 -3.36 17.54
N MET A 103 14.02 -2.79 17.13
CA MET A 103 14.22 -1.34 17.13
C MET A 103 14.80 -0.87 15.80
N LYS A 104 14.15 0.08 15.15
CA LYS A 104 14.63 0.80 13.97
C LYS A 104 15.12 2.18 14.38
N ILE A 105 16.34 2.52 14.04
CA ILE A 105 17.00 3.78 14.38
C ILE A 105 17.20 4.54 13.07
N ILE A 106 16.55 5.68 12.92
CA ILE A 106 16.63 6.53 11.73
C ILE A 106 17.47 7.75 12.06
N ILE A 107 18.59 7.92 11.37
CA ILE A 107 19.55 8.98 11.60
C ILE A 107 19.50 9.96 10.44
N ARG A 108 18.96 11.16 10.69
CA ARG A 108 18.86 12.21 9.67
C ARG A 108 20.18 12.93 9.42
N THR A 109 20.90 13.24 10.50
CA THR A 109 22.22 13.89 10.44
C THR A 109 23.09 13.41 11.60
N HIS A 110 24.41 13.55 11.47
CA HIS A 110 25.33 13.29 12.58
C HIS A 110 25.04 14.19 13.80
N ARG A 111 24.59 15.43 13.58
CA ARG A 111 24.30 16.40 14.66
C ARG A 111 23.12 15.99 15.54
N THR A 112 22.15 15.31 14.94
CA THR A 112 20.94 14.87 15.62
C THR A 112 21.12 13.56 16.41
N LEU A 113 22.28 12.90 16.28
CA LEU A 113 22.55 11.61 16.90
C LEU A 113 22.97 11.70 18.38
N GLN A 114 23.48 12.86 18.82
CA GLN A 114 24.10 13.00 20.14
C GLN A 114 23.20 12.57 21.30
N THR A 115 21.94 13.03 21.31
CA THR A 115 20.94 12.68 22.34
C THR A 115 20.76 11.17 22.49
N PHE A 116 20.84 10.44 21.38
CA PHE A 116 20.70 9.00 21.36
C PHE A 116 21.98 8.28 21.81
N LEU A 117 23.16 8.80 21.43
CA LEU A 117 24.43 8.30 21.94
C LEU A 117 24.50 8.45 23.47
N ASP A 118 24.09 9.60 24.00
CA ASP A 118 24.03 9.85 25.44
C ASP A 118 23.09 8.87 26.14
N PHE A 119 21.94 8.55 25.52
CA PHE A 119 21.01 7.53 26.02
C PHE A 119 21.64 6.14 26.04
N CYS A 120 22.28 5.72 24.96
CA CYS A 120 22.89 4.39 24.87
C CYS A 120 24.04 4.25 25.88
N ASN A 121 24.86 5.29 26.07
CA ASN A 121 25.89 5.33 27.11
C ASN A 121 25.29 5.26 28.53
N GLN A 122 24.11 5.85 28.73
CA GLN A 122 23.43 5.81 30.03
C GLN A 122 22.76 4.47 30.32
N TYR A 123 22.28 3.74 29.29
CA TYR A 123 21.56 2.47 29.43
C TYR A 123 22.07 1.39 28.46
N PRO A 124 23.34 0.95 28.56
CA PRO A 124 23.91 -0.02 27.64
C PRO A 124 23.23 -1.41 27.72
N GLU A 125 22.82 -1.83 28.92
CA GLU A 125 22.11 -3.10 29.14
C GLU A 125 20.76 -3.16 28.41
N PHE A 126 20.04 -2.03 28.36
CA PHE A 126 18.75 -1.98 27.67
C PHE A 126 18.93 -2.19 26.17
N ILE A 127 19.92 -1.55 25.55
CA ILE A 127 20.19 -1.70 24.12
C ILE A 127 20.69 -3.11 23.79
N SER A 128 21.52 -3.71 24.65
CA SER A 128 22.04 -5.06 24.41
C SER A 128 20.99 -6.16 24.56
N GLU A 129 19.89 -5.92 25.28
CA GLU A 129 18.74 -6.83 25.36
C GLU A 129 17.90 -6.85 24.06
N ILE A 130 18.03 -5.85 23.17
CA ILE A 130 17.24 -5.77 21.94
C ILE A 130 17.84 -6.70 20.89
N PRO A 131 17.15 -7.77 20.47
CA PRO A 131 17.74 -8.82 19.64
C PRO A 131 17.85 -8.44 18.16
N SER A 132 17.07 -7.47 17.68
CA SER A 132 17.04 -7.08 16.28
C SER A 132 17.02 -5.56 16.13
N ILE A 133 18.15 -4.99 15.72
CA ILE A 133 18.30 -3.57 15.48
C ILE A 133 18.45 -3.32 13.97
N CYS A 134 17.63 -2.40 13.46
CA CYS A 134 17.74 -1.82 12.13
C CYS A 134 18.31 -0.42 12.24
N VAL A 135 19.36 -0.10 11.48
CA VAL A 135 19.94 1.25 11.44
C VAL A 135 19.78 1.82 10.04
N VAL A 136 19.22 3.02 9.96
CA VAL A 136 19.05 3.80 8.72
C VAL A 136 19.84 5.09 8.83
N GLY A 137 20.69 5.38 7.86
CA GLY A 137 21.41 6.65 7.78
C GLY A 137 22.66 6.60 6.92
N GLU A 138 23.50 7.62 7.03
CA GLU A 138 24.78 7.71 6.33
C GLU A 138 25.86 6.86 7.01
N ALA A 139 26.86 6.40 6.25
CA ALA A 139 27.96 5.60 6.78
C ALA A 139 28.78 6.34 7.88
N GLN A 140 28.89 7.67 7.82
CA GLN A 140 29.52 8.46 8.88
C GLN A 140 28.78 8.33 10.23
N SER A 141 27.45 8.27 10.18
CA SER A 141 26.60 8.10 11.37
C SER A 141 26.79 6.71 11.99
N LEU A 142 27.01 5.69 11.17
CA LEU A 142 27.32 4.34 11.65
C LEU A 142 28.61 4.28 12.46
N ARG A 143 29.66 5.01 12.02
CA ARG A 143 30.95 5.05 12.75
C ARG A 143 30.76 5.53 14.19
N LEU A 144 29.87 6.50 14.42
CA LEU A 144 29.57 6.99 15.76
C LEU A 144 28.88 5.94 16.64
N LEU A 145 28.06 5.08 16.04
CA LEU A 145 27.35 4.01 16.75
C LEU A 145 28.24 2.82 17.11
N THR A 146 29.31 2.54 16.34
CA THR A 146 30.19 1.38 16.58
C THR A 146 30.79 1.33 17.98
N ASN A 147 30.96 2.49 18.63
CA ASN A 147 31.55 2.59 19.97
C ASN A 147 30.53 2.50 21.11
N VAL A 148 29.24 2.45 20.79
CA VAL A 148 28.16 2.68 21.78
C VAL A 148 27.14 1.54 21.78
N ILE A 149 26.85 0.95 20.62
CA ILE A 149 25.88 -0.13 20.48
C ILE A 149 26.58 -1.48 20.36
N TYR A 150 25.96 -2.52 20.92
CA TYR A 150 26.39 -3.90 20.69
C TYR A 150 26.19 -4.27 19.22
N TRP A 151 27.29 -4.25 18.46
CA TRP A 151 27.28 -4.39 17.00
C TRP A 151 26.69 -5.73 16.52
N GLU A 152 26.71 -6.75 17.38
CA GLU A 152 26.15 -8.09 17.11
C GLU A 152 24.62 -8.12 17.01
N ASN A 153 23.92 -7.13 17.56
CA ASN A 153 22.45 -7.06 17.54
C ASN A 153 21.92 -6.34 16.28
N ILE A 154 22.80 -5.76 15.45
CA ILE A 154 22.40 -5.10 14.21
C ILE A 154 22.20 -6.16 13.13
N THR A 155 20.94 -6.45 12.84
CA THR A 155 20.51 -7.45 11.85
C THR A 155 20.13 -6.79 10.52
N HIS A 156 19.82 -5.50 10.51
CA HIS A 156 19.40 -4.76 9.32
C HIS A 156 20.16 -3.44 9.20
N LEU A 157 20.63 -3.13 8.00
CA LEU A 157 21.36 -1.91 7.72
C LEU A 157 20.87 -1.26 6.43
N GLU A 158 20.44 -0.01 6.51
CA GLU A 158 19.97 0.79 5.37
C GLU A 158 20.84 2.05 5.24
N LEU A 159 21.60 2.12 4.15
CA LEU A 159 22.51 3.22 3.87
C LEU A 159 21.91 4.18 2.86
N ILE A 160 21.80 5.44 3.27
CA ILE A 160 21.49 6.56 2.40
C ILE A 160 22.85 7.19 2.08
N GLN A 161 23.36 7.00 0.86
CA GLN A 161 24.72 7.33 0.39
C GLN A 161 25.81 6.33 0.78
N GLY A 162 26.35 5.66 -0.25
CA GLY A 162 27.32 4.58 -0.11
C GLY A 162 28.81 4.97 -0.03
N GLU A 163 29.18 6.21 -0.33
CA GLU A 163 30.60 6.59 -0.59
C GLU A 163 31.53 6.43 0.62
N GLU A 164 31.03 6.40 1.86
CA GLU A 164 31.90 6.25 3.04
C GLU A 164 31.81 4.88 3.73
N PHE A 165 30.98 3.97 3.19
CA PHE A 165 30.78 2.66 3.79
C PHE A 165 31.91 1.70 3.45
N THR A 166 32.62 1.27 4.48
CA THR A 166 33.69 0.28 4.38
C THR A 166 33.28 -1.00 5.12
N MET A 167 33.72 -2.16 4.63
CA MET A 167 33.30 -3.48 5.17
C MET A 167 33.68 -3.72 6.64
N ASN A 168 34.61 -2.96 7.22
CA ASN A 168 34.89 -2.97 8.67
C ASN A 168 33.71 -2.45 9.51
N LEU A 169 32.78 -1.71 8.91
CA LEU A 169 31.53 -1.28 9.52
C LEU A 169 30.38 -2.26 9.27
N CYS A 170 30.63 -3.40 8.64
CA CYS A 170 29.58 -4.40 8.40
C CYS A 170 29.28 -5.18 9.70
N PRO A 171 28.04 -5.21 10.19
CA PRO A 171 27.67 -6.01 11.36
C PRO A 171 27.87 -7.51 11.13
N PRO A 172 28.36 -8.27 12.14
CA PRO A 172 28.71 -9.68 11.97
C PRO A 172 27.50 -10.62 11.79
N HIS A 173 26.31 -10.23 12.26
CA HIS A 173 25.07 -10.99 12.14
C HIS A 173 24.05 -10.31 11.20
N LEU A 174 24.54 -9.49 10.27
CA LEU A 174 23.67 -8.78 9.33
C LEU A 174 22.85 -9.78 8.49
N GLU A 175 21.54 -9.59 8.43
CA GLU A 175 20.58 -10.40 7.68
C GLU A 175 20.06 -9.67 6.44
N LYS A 176 19.89 -8.34 6.53
CA LYS A 176 19.48 -7.49 5.41
C LYS A 176 20.36 -6.26 5.27
N PHE A 177 20.71 -5.94 4.05
CA PHE A 177 21.49 -4.77 3.69
C PHE A 177 20.79 -3.99 2.58
N SER A 178 20.69 -2.68 2.71
CA SER A 178 20.19 -1.78 1.68
C SER A 178 21.16 -0.63 1.49
N ILE A 179 21.40 -0.22 0.26
CA ILE A 179 22.26 0.94 -0.05
C ILE A 179 21.76 1.69 -1.27
N VAL A 180 21.79 3.02 -1.18
CA VAL A 180 21.53 3.95 -2.30
C VAL A 180 22.82 4.71 -2.60
N PHE A 181 23.30 4.66 -3.84
CA PHE A 181 24.57 5.29 -4.23
C PHE A 181 24.44 6.75 -4.69
N LEU A 182 23.27 7.21 -5.18
CA LEU A 182 23.06 8.58 -5.67
C LEU A 182 24.21 9.05 -6.59
N ASP A 183 24.50 8.29 -7.65
CA ASP A 183 25.56 8.58 -8.61
C ASP A 183 27.02 8.53 -8.08
N GLN A 184 27.22 8.13 -6.83
CA GLN A 184 28.56 7.96 -6.27
C GLN A 184 29.26 6.71 -6.80
N PRO A 185 30.62 6.70 -6.81
CA PRO A 185 31.37 5.52 -7.25
C PRO A 185 31.05 4.30 -6.38
N THR A 186 30.73 3.19 -7.03
CA THR A 186 30.46 1.93 -6.33
C THR A 186 31.76 1.34 -5.78
N GLN A 187 31.77 1.02 -4.50
CA GLN A 187 32.93 0.40 -3.84
C GLN A 187 32.88 -1.11 -3.92
N ILE A 188 34.06 -1.73 -3.89
CA ILE A 188 34.17 -3.18 -3.80
C ILE A 188 33.73 -3.63 -2.40
N MET A 189 32.59 -4.32 -2.33
CA MET A 189 32.05 -4.88 -1.09
C MET A 189 32.14 -6.39 -1.15
N LYS A 190 32.88 -6.98 -0.21
CA LYS A 190 33.15 -8.42 -0.15
C LYS A 190 33.30 -8.90 1.30
N GLY A 191 33.17 -10.21 1.51
CA GLY A 191 33.32 -10.81 2.84
C GLY A 191 32.08 -10.61 3.71
N TRP A 192 30.90 -10.62 3.11
CA TRP A 192 29.62 -10.54 3.82
C TRP A 192 29.44 -11.65 4.86
N PRO A 193 28.70 -11.39 5.96
CA PRO A 193 28.40 -12.41 6.94
C PRO A 193 27.46 -13.48 6.35
N LYS A 194 27.60 -14.72 6.81
CA LYS A 194 26.80 -15.88 6.34
C LYS A 194 25.29 -15.76 6.65
N THR A 195 24.97 -14.91 7.60
CA THR A 195 23.59 -14.56 7.99
C THR A 195 22.90 -13.72 6.91
N LEU A 196 23.63 -13.04 6.03
CA LEU A 196 23.05 -12.12 5.04
C LEU A 196 22.19 -12.88 4.03
N LYS A 197 20.90 -12.53 3.99
CA LYS A 197 19.88 -13.12 3.12
C LYS A 197 19.32 -12.16 2.08
N SER A 198 19.30 -10.85 2.38
CA SER A 198 18.73 -9.84 1.49
C SER A 198 19.71 -8.70 1.22
N ILE A 199 19.85 -8.33 -0.05
CA ILE A 199 20.57 -7.14 -0.48
C ILE A 199 19.63 -6.29 -1.36
N LYS A 200 19.49 -5.01 -1.02
CA LYS A 200 18.86 -3.99 -1.85
C LYS A 200 19.90 -2.96 -2.28
N ILE A 201 19.97 -2.67 -3.56
CA ILE A 201 20.92 -1.73 -4.16
C ILE A 201 20.14 -0.79 -5.07
N GLN A 202 20.44 0.50 -5.00
CA GLN A 202 19.87 1.51 -5.87
C GLN A 202 20.95 2.48 -6.37
N ASP A 203 20.80 2.96 -7.60
CA ASP A 203 21.67 3.95 -8.25
C ASP A 203 23.15 3.55 -8.35
N ALA A 204 23.46 2.25 -8.43
CA ALA A 204 24.85 1.78 -8.49
C ALA A 204 25.40 1.83 -9.92
N ARG A 205 26.44 2.65 -10.15
CA ARG A 205 27.16 2.70 -11.43
C ARG A 205 27.88 1.38 -11.79
N CYS A 206 28.30 0.61 -10.80
CA CYS A 206 28.95 -0.68 -10.99
C CYS A 206 28.45 -1.71 -9.97
N ALA A 207 27.21 -2.19 -10.13
CA ALA A 207 26.58 -3.10 -9.18
C ALA A 207 27.39 -4.37 -8.92
N LYS A 208 28.04 -4.95 -9.96
CA LYS A 208 28.89 -6.14 -9.83
C LYS A 208 30.10 -5.99 -8.89
N SER A 209 30.48 -4.77 -8.52
CA SER A 209 31.53 -4.52 -7.51
C SER A 209 31.11 -5.00 -6.10
N ILE A 210 29.80 -5.14 -5.86
CA ILE A 210 29.25 -5.78 -4.67
C ILE A 210 29.24 -7.29 -4.92
N LEU A 211 30.18 -8.00 -4.30
CA LEU A 211 30.30 -9.44 -4.45
C LEU A 211 29.21 -10.14 -3.64
N LEU A 212 28.22 -10.72 -4.34
CA LEU A 212 27.08 -11.38 -3.72
C LEU A 212 27.53 -12.64 -2.95
N PRO A 213 27.07 -12.85 -1.71
CA PRO A 213 27.39 -14.07 -0.96
C PRO A 213 26.53 -15.26 -1.40
N ASP A 214 27.07 -16.48 -1.27
CA ASP A 214 26.36 -17.72 -1.60
C ASP A 214 25.11 -18.00 -0.75
N SER A 215 24.92 -17.27 0.35
CA SER A 215 23.77 -17.39 1.24
C SER A 215 22.56 -16.53 0.83
N LEU A 216 22.73 -15.66 -0.17
CA LEU A 216 21.77 -14.64 -0.55
C LEU A 216 20.50 -15.25 -1.14
N GLN A 217 19.35 -14.84 -0.64
CA GLN A 217 18.03 -15.32 -1.06
C GLN A 217 17.23 -14.25 -1.81
N GLU A 218 17.48 -12.97 -1.51
CA GLU A 218 16.76 -11.85 -2.08
C GLU A 218 17.77 -10.81 -2.59
N LEU A 219 17.61 -10.43 -3.85
CA LEU A 219 18.38 -9.37 -4.48
C LEU A 219 17.42 -8.41 -5.18
N ILE A 220 17.44 -7.16 -4.72
CA ILE A 220 16.71 -6.06 -5.34
C ILE A 220 17.74 -5.06 -5.83
N CYS A 221 17.78 -4.80 -7.13
CA CYS A 221 18.72 -3.90 -7.76
C CYS A 221 17.96 -2.97 -8.69
N HIS A 222 17.89 -1.69 -8.34
CA HIS A 222 17.17 -0.67 -9.10
C HIS A 222 18.13 0.38 -9.64
N ASP A 223 17.80 0.96 -10.79
CA ASP A 223 18.52 2.08 -11.40
C ASP A 223 20.05 1.86 -11.48
N SER A 224 20.48 0.62 -11.73
CA SER A 224 21.88 0.21 -11.58
C SER A 224 22.48 -0.31 -12.88
N MET A 225 23.78 -0.06 -13.05
CA MET A 225 24.56 -0.45 -14.23
C MET A 225 25.61 -1.52 -13.88
N GLU A 226 26.15 -2.17 -14.92
CA GLU A 226 27.13 -3.25 -14.82
C GLU A 226 26.71 -4.34 -13.82
N LEU A 227 25.56 -4.97 -14.08
CA LEU A 227 25.01 -6.05 -13.28
C LEU A 227 25.90 -7.31 -13.29
N TRP A 228 25.58 -8.25 -12.41
CA TRP A 228 26.27 -9.53 -12.30
C TRP A 228 26.00 -10.44 -13.49
N THR A 229 27.02 -11.18 -13.92
CA THR A 229 26.89 -12.26 -14.91
C THR A 229 26.59 -13.61 -14.26
N THR A 230 26.83 -13.74 -12.97
CA THR A 230 26.59 -14.94 -12.17
C THR A 230 25.93 -14.56 -10.85
N TYR A 231 24.88 -15.29 -10.49
CA TYR A 231 24.11 -15.06 -9.27
C TYR A 231 24.21 -16.27 -8.32
N PRO A 232 24.06 -16.07 -7.00
CA PRO A 232 24.01 -17.15 -6.03
C PRO A 232 22.90 -18.16 -6.31
N SER A 233 23.20 -19.46 -6.15
CA SER A 233 22.23 -20.53 -6.40
C SER A 233 21.07 -20.59 -5.38
N SER A 234 21.23 -19.96 -4.21
CA SER A 234 20.20 -19.83 -3.17
C SER A 234 19.15 -18.76 -3.46
N LEU A 235 19.34 -17.95 -4.50
CA LEU A 235 18.48 -16.81 -4.80
C LEU A 235 17.06 -17.26 -5.16
N ARG A 236 16.07 -16.67 -4.48
CA ARG A 236 14.63 -16.94 -4.64
C ARG A 236 13.88 -15.74 -5.20
N LEU A 237 14.29 -14.53 -4.84
CA LEU A 237 13.74 -13.28 -5.35
C LEU A 237 14.84 -12.51 -6.09
N LEU A 238 14.55 -12.15 -7.33
CA LEU A 238 15.40 -11.31 -8.15
C LEU A 238 14.56 -10.17 -8.73
N ASP A 239 14.84 -8.95 -8.28
CA ASP A 239 14.25 -7.74 -8.83
C ASP A 239 15.35 -6.90 -9.46
N LEU A 240 15.27 -6.71 -10.77
CA LEU A 240 16.20 -5.93 -11.58
C LEU A 240 15.48 -4.79 -12.31
N SER A 241 14.37 -4.31 -11.74
CA SER A 241 13.59 -3.21 -12.30
C SER A 241 14.46 -1.98 -12.56
N HIS A 242 14.20 -1.26 -13.64
CA HIS A 242 14.97 -0.09 -14.10
C HIS A 242 16.46 -0.34 -14.42
N SER A 243 16.96 -1.59 -14.35
CA SER A 243 18.40 -1.86 -14.43
C SER A 243 18.84 -2.62 -15.68
N ILE A 244 17.89 -2.99 -16.54
CA ILE A 244 18.17 -3.83 -17.71
C ILE A 244 17.74 -3.10 -18.98
N SER A 245 18.61 -3.13 -19.99
CA SER A 245 18.30 -2.70 -21.36
C SER A 245 18.64 -3.75 -22.42
N ASP A 246 19.40 -4.80 -22.06
CA ASP A 246 19.74 -5.93 -22.91
C ASP A 246 19.63 -7.24 -22.12
N VAL A 247 18.70 -8.11 -22.54
CA VAL A 247 18.41 -9.37 -21.87
C VAL A 247 19.36 -10.50 -22.23
N SER A 248 20.16 -10.35 -23.31
CA SER A 248 21.07 -11.39 -23.80
C SER A 248 22.15 -11.76 -22.78
N CYS A 249 22.45 -10.84 -21.86
CA CYS A 249 23.47 -10.98 -20.83
C CYS A 249 22.92 -11.52 -19.50
N ILE A 250 21.61 -11.73 -19.36
CA ILE A 250 21.01 -12.06 -18.06
C ILE A 250 20.96 -13.57 -17.88
N HIS A 251 21.66 -14.04 -16.84
CA HIS A 251 21.52 -15.40 -16.36
C HIS A 251 20.66 -15.45 -15.10
N ILE A 252 19.41 -15.88 -15.22
CA ILE A 252 18.51 -15.99 -14.07
C ILE A 252 18.73 -17.35 -13.38
N PRO A 253 19.10 -17.39 -12.09
CA PRO A 253 19.35 -18.65 -11.41
C PRO A 253 18.09 -19.52 -11.27
N SER A 254 18.26 -20.84 -11.39
CA SER A 254 17.15 -21.81 -11.50
C SER A 254 16.18 -21.89 -10.30
N GLN A 255 16.61 -21.42 -9.12
CA GLN A 255 15.81 -21.44 -7.89
C GLN A 255 14.95 -20.19 -7.69
N VAL A 256 15.05 -19.20 -8.57
CA VAL A 256 14.25 -17.97 -8.52
C VAL A 256 12.77 -18.33 -8.70
N ARG A 257 11.96 -17.80 -7.79
CA ARG A 257 10.51 -17.96 -7.72
C ARG A 257 9.79 -16.65 -8.03
N ASP A 258 10.40 -15.51 -7.71
CA ASP A 258 9.84 -14.20 -7.92
C ASP A 258 10.83 -13.36 -8.72
N LEU A 259 10.42 -12.95 -9.93
CA LEU A 259 11.23 -12.18 -10.86
C LEU A 259 10.51 -10.88 -11.22
N SER A 260 11.18 -9.75 -11.04
CA SER A 260 10.70 -8.43 -11.46
C SER A 260 11.68 -7.78 -12.42
N LEU A 261 11.16 -7.35 -13.57
CA LEU A 261 11.88 -6.66 -14.65
C LEU A 261 11.06 -5.44 -15.12
N GLN A 262 10.52 -4.68 -14.17
CA GLN A 262 9.68 -3.53 -14.48
C GLN A 262 10.51 -2.37 -15.03
N PHE A 263 9.91 -1.56 -15.91
CA PHE A 263 10.56 -0.35 -16.45
C PHE A 263 11.94 -0.60 -17.07
N CYS A 264 12.12 -1.73 -17.75
CA CYS A 264 13.37 -2.13 -18.40
C CYS A 264 13.33 -1.96 -19.93
N ASP A 265 12.35 -1.20 -20.45
CA ASP A 265 12.12 -0.98 -21.88
C ASP A 265 12.06 -2.26 -22.75
N LEU A 266 11.72 -3.40 -22.13
CA LEU A 266 11.71 -4.70 -22.79
C LEU A 266 10.66 -4.75 -23.90
N LYS A 267 10.97 -5.48 -24.97
CA LYS A 267 10.10 -5.72 -26.12
C LYS A 267 9.85 -7.23 -26.28
N ASP A 268 8.94 -7.56 -27.21
CA ASP A 268 8.51 -8.93 -27.48
C ASP A 268 9.71 -9.87 -27.75
N GLU A 269 10.68 -9.43 -28.54
CA GLU A 269 11.87 -10.22 -28.90
C GLU A 269 12.82 -10.45 -27.72
N ASP A 270 12.82 -9.56 -26.73
CA ASP A 270 13.62 -9.72 -25.52
C ASP A 270 13.03 -10.87 -24.69
N LEU A 271 11.72 -10.90 -24.51
CA LEU A 271 11.05 -11.97 -23.74
C LEU A 271 11.28 -13.36 -24.32
N ARG A 272 11.36 -13.48 -25.65
CA ARG A 272 11.63 -14.76 -26.34
C ARG A 272 13.06 -15.27 -26.12
N GLN A 273 13.99 -14.38 -25.76
CA GLN A 273 15.38 -14.73 -25.46
C GLN A 273 15.60 -15.10 -24.00
N ILE A 274 14.71 -14.63 -23.09
CA ILE A 274 14.82 -14.93 -21.66
C ILE A 274 14.52 -16.42 -21.42
N ARG A 275 15.46 -17.09 -20.76
CA ARG A 275 15.24 -18.42 -20.21
C ARG A 275 14.70 -18.30 -18.79
N PHE A 276 13.38 -18.29 -18.66
CA PHE A 276 12.73 -18.24 -17.36
C PHE A 276 13.07 -19.48 -16.51
N PRO A 277 13.32 -19.32 -15.20
CA PRO A 277 13.69 -20.42 -14.34
C PRO A 277 12.52 -21.38 -14.12
N PRO A 278 12.76 -22.71 -14.02
CA PRO A 278 11.71 -23.72 -13.94
C PRO A 278 10.89 -23.70 -12.63
N GLN A 279 11.32 -22.90 -11.64
CA GLN A 279 10.63 -22.73 -10.36
C GLN A 279 9.88 -21.39 -10.27
N LEU A 280 9.89 -20.59 -11.34
CA LEU A 280 9.27 -19.26 -11.34
C LEU A 280 7.78 -19.35 -11.01
N LYS A 281 7.34 -18.56 -10.04
CA LYS A 281 5.96 -18.47 -9.57
C LYS A 281 5.33 -17.14 -9.93
N ARG A 282 6.08 -16.05 -9.83
CA ARG A 282 5.62 -14.69 -10.12
C ARG A 282 6.57 -14.00 -11.09
N LEU A 283 5.99 -13.39 -12.10
CA LEU A 283 6.70 -12.62 -13.12
C LEU A 283 6.06 -11.24 -13.24
N ASP A 284 6.82 -10.21 -12.87
CA ASP A 284 6.42 -8.82 -12.99
C ASP A 284 7.22 -8.14 -14.12
N LEU A 285 6.49 -7.70 -15.13
CA LEU A 285 6.97 -7.08 -16.37
C LEU A 285 6.28 -5.74 -16.62
N LYS A 286 5.70 -5.10 -15.59
CA LYS A 286 4.98 -3.84 -15.77
C LYS A 286 5.82 -2.76 -16.44
N TYR A 287 5.12 -1.88 -17.15
CA TYR A 287 5.68 -0.67 -17.75
C TYR A 287 6.88 -0.91 -18.68
N ASN A 288 6.81 -2.00 -19.45
CA ASN A 288 7.75 -2.28 -20.55
C ASN A 288 7.09 -1.97 -21.91
N SER A 289 7.86 -2.05 -22.99
CA SER A 289 7.39 -1.81 -24.36
C SER A 289 6.84 -3.05 -25.06
N ILE A 290 6.33 -4.02 -24.29
CA ILE A 290 5.81 -5.31 -24.77
C ILE A 290 4.46 -5.12 -25.46
N ARG A 291 4.29 -5.65 -26.66
CA ARG A 291 3.09 -5.59 -27.50
C ARG A 291 2.37 -6.93 -27.64
N SER A 292 3.09 -8.04 -27.50
CA SER A 292 2.53 -9.39 -27.50
C SER A 292 3.37 -10.32 -26.62
N LEU A 293 2.71 -11.32 -26.03
CA LEU A 293 3.33 -12.44 -25.31
C LEU A 293 3.35 -13.72 -26.16
N ALA A 294 3.09 -13.62 -27.46
CA ALA A 294 3.16 -14.73 -28.39
C ALA A 294 4.59 -15.31 -28.45
N ASP A 295 4.67 -16.63 -28.52
CA ASP A 295 5.90 -17.43 -28.60
C ASP A 295 6.83 -17.32 -27.36
N VAL A 296 6.37 -16.69 -26.27
CA VAL A 296 7.11 -16.66 -25.01
C VAL A 296 6.98 -18.00 -24.29
N LEU A 297 8.11 -18.61 -23.95
CA LEU A 297 8.17 -19.91 -23.27
C LEU A 297 8.09 -19.73 -21.75
N PHE A 298 6.87 -19.60 -21.22
CA PHE A 298 6.65 -19.55 -19.78
C PHE A 298 6.86 -20.92 -19.11
N PRO A 299 7.43 -20.96 -17.88
CA PRO A 299 7.54 -22.19 -17.13
C PRO A 299 6.16 -22.62 -16.60
N SER A 300 5.89 -23.93 -16.56
CA SER A 300 4.61 -24.47 -16.05
C SER A 300 4.36 -24.22 -14.57
N SER A 301 5.39 -23.81 -13.83
CA SER A 301 5.29 -23.46 -12.41
C SER A 301 4.62 -22.12 -12.14
N LEU A 302 4.46 -21.26 -13.16
CA LEU A 302 4.04 -19.88 -13.02
C LEU A 302 2.59 -19.78 -12.56
N ILE A 303 2.35 -18.90 -11.59
CA ILE A 303 1.04 -18.68 -10.95
C ILE A 303 0.52 -17.28 -11.26
N MET A 304 1.42 -16.31 -11.42
CA MET A 304 1.09 -14.91 -11.64
C MET A 304 1.97 -14.28 -12.73
N ILE A 305 1.33 -13.58 -13.66
CA ILE A 305 1.96 -12.68 -14.64
C ILE A 305 1.36 -11.29 -14.46
N ASP A 306 2.22 -10.30 -14.31
CA ASP A 306 1.86 -8.89 -14.35
C ASP A 306 2.57 -8.19 -15.51
N VAL A 307 1.78 -7.68 -16.46
CA VAL A 307 2.20 -6.92 -17.64
C VAL A 307 1.39 -5.63 -17.76
N GLN A 308 0.94 -5.08 -16.62
CA GLN A 308 0.22 -3.81 -16.63
C GLN A 308 1.07 -2.67 -17.20
N GLY A 309 0.42 -1.73 -17.89
CA GLY A 309 1.08 -0.54 -18.40
C GLY A 309 2.08 -0.81 -19.53
N CYS A 310 2.01 -1.98 -20.17
CA CYS A 310 2.73 -2.27 -21.40
C CYS A 310 1.97 -1.73 -22.63
N LEU A 311 2.26 -2.27 -23.81
CA LEU A 311 1.66 -1.88 -25.09
C LEU A 311 0.85 -3.04 -25.73
N ILE A 312 0.39 -4.00 -24.92
CA ILE A 312 -0.29 -5.20 -25.39
C ILE A 312 -1.62 -4.81 -26.03
N ASN A 313 -1.84 -5.21 -27.29
CA ASN A 313 -3.04 -4.81 -28.03
C ASN A 313 -4.01 -5.98 -28.29
N ARG A 314 -3.57 -7.22 -28.05
CA ARG A 314 -4.32 -8.47 -28.24
C ARG A 314 -3.84 -9.52 -27.24
N LEU A 315 -4.74 -10.46 -26.89
CA LEU A 315 -4.42 -11.62 -26.03
C LEU A 315 -4.77 -12.97 -26.70
N ASP A 316 -5.30 -12.96 -27.93
CA ASP A 316 -5.82 -14.15 -28.62
C ASP A 316 -4.73 -15.07 -29.18
N ASP A 317 -3.47 -14.63 -29.14
CA ASP A 317 -2.26 -15.32 -29.60
C ASP A 317 -1.38 -15.84 -28.44
N MET A 318 -1.82 -15.67 -27.19
CA MET A 318 -0.99 -15.96 -26.03
C MET A 318 -1.00 -17.43 -25.62
N CYS A 319 0.19 -17.98 -25.42
CA CYS A 319 0.39 -19.32 -24.82
C CYS A 319 0.63 -19.19 -23.31
N LEU A 320 -0.43 -18.92 -22.55
CA LEU A 320 -0.35 -18.85 -21.09
C LEU A 320 -0.19 -20.25 -20.46
N PRO A 321 0.58 -20.40 -19.36
CA PRO A 321 0.76 -21.70 -18.72
C PRO A 321 -0.54 -22.16 -18.01
N ASP A 322 -0.83 -23.46 -18.05
CA ASP A 322 -2.05 -24.05 -17.47
C ASP A 322 -2.21 -23.80 -15.96
N GLY A 323 -1.09 -23.65 -15.24
CA GLY A 323 -1.06 -23.39 -13.80
C GLY A 323 -1.31 -21.93 -13.39
N LEU A 324 -1.45 -21.02 -14.36
CA LEU A 324 -1.63 -19.58 -14.11
C LEU A 324 -2.97 -19.32 -13.41
N GLN A 325 -2.92 -18.58 -12.31
CA GLN A 325 -4.09 -18.20 -11.51
C GLN A 325 -4.37 -16.69 -11.56
N GLU A 326 -3.35 -15.87 -11.79
CA GLU A 326 -3.48 -14.41 -11.76
C GLU A 326 -2.86 -13.81 -13.03
N LEU A 327 -3.64 -13.00 -13.74
CA LEU A 327 -3.19 -12.29 -14.92
C LEU A 327 -3.56 -10.81 -14.80
N TYR A 328 -2.55 -9.96 -14.78
CA TYR A 328 -2.71 -8.51 -14.78
C TYR A 328 -2.26 -7.94 -16.12
N VAL A 329 -3.22 -7.48 -16.92
CA VAL A 329 -3.04 -6.90 -18.26
C VAL A 329 -3.68 -5.51 -18.36
N GLY A 330 -4.01 -4.89 -17.23
CA GLY A 330 -4.55 -3.53 -17.19
C GLY A 330 -3.61 -2.47 -17.77
N SER A 331 -4.16 -1.31 -18.14
CA SER A 331 -3.45 -0.16 -18.72
C SER A 331 -2.67 -0.47 -19.99
N ASN A 332 -3.13 -1.47 -20.76
CA ASN A 332 -2.60 -1.83 -22.07
C ASN A 332 -3.45 -1.22 -23.21
N GLN A 333 -3.18 -1.61 -24.46
CA GLN A 333 -3.85 -1.11 -25.67
C GLN A 333 -4.94 -2.06 -26.19
N LEU A 334 -5.55 -2.85 -25.31
CA LEU A 334 -6.55 -3.85 -25.66
C LEU A 334 -7.79 -3.22 -26.26
N LYS A 335 -8.22 -3.72 -27.44
CA LYS A 335 -9.45 -3.26 -28.12
C LYS A 335 -10.58 -4.28 -28.08
N SER A 336 -10.24 -5.55 -27.82
CA SER A 336 -11.17 -6.67 -27.75
C SER A 336 -10.54 -7.82 -26.97
N LEU A 337 -11.39 -8.68 -26.42
CA LEU A 337 -11.03 -9.98 -25.83
C LEU A 337 -11.73 -11.13 -26.58
N ASP A 338 -12.15 -10.89 -27.83
CA ASP A 338 -12.72 -11.92 -28.70
C ASP A 338 -11.70 -13.05 -28.91
N ASN A 339 -12.15 -14.29 -28.87
CA ASN A 339 -11.35 -15.51 -29.11
C ASN A 339 -10.23 -15.78 -28.09
N VAL A 340 -10.10 -14.99 -27.02
CA VAL A 340 -9.12 -15.26 -25.96
C VAL A 340 -9.52 -16.53 -25.21
N ILE A 341 -8.57 -17.46 -25.08
CA ILE A 341 -8.72 -18.68 -24.28
C ILE A 341 -7.96 -18.47 -22.98
N PHE A 342 -8.69 -18.11 -21.92
CA PHE A 342 -8.09 -17.94 -20.60
C PHE A 342 -7.79 -19.31 -19.95
N PRO A 343 -6.67 -19.46 -19.22
CA PRO A 343 -6.47 -20.58 -18.31
C PRO A 343 -7.46 -20.49 -17.13
N GLN A 344 -7.38 -21.42 -16.17
CA GLN A 344 -8.22 -21.42 -14.96
C GLN A 344 -7.80 -20.33 -13.97
N LEU A 345 -7.95 -19.08 -14.39
CA LEU A 345 -7.64 -17.88 -13.61
C LEU A 345 -8.61 -17.75 -12.43
N LYS A 346 -8.09 -17.27 -11.31
CA LYS A 346 -8.84 -16.75 -10.17
C LYS A 346 -8.96 -15.23 -10.22
N LEU A 347 -7.97 -14.55 -10.77
CA LEU A 347 -7.97 -13.10 -10.92
C LEU A 347 -7.58 -12.71 -12.36
N LEU A 348 -8.38 -11.83 -12.93
CA LEU A 348 -8.10 -11.17 -14.20
C LEU A 348 -8.27 -9.66 -14.03
N ASP A 349 -7.20 -8.92 -14.29
CA ASP A 349 -7.24 -7.46 -14.36
C ASP A 349 -6.99 -7.02 -15.80
N ILE A 350 -8.00 -6.39 -16.39
CA ILE A 350 -8.01 -5.80 -17.74
C ILE A 350 -8.27 -4.29 -17.68
N SER A 351 -8.29 -3.67 -16.48
CA SER A 351 -8.66 -2.26 -16.28
C SER A 351 -7.92 -1.28 -17.21
N ALA A 352 -8.59 -0.24 -17.69
CA ALA A 352 -7.99 0.77 -18.56
C ALA A 352 -7.85 2.12 -17.84
N LYS A 353 -6.63 2.64 -17.72
CA LYS A 353 -6.40 4.02 -17.23
C LYS A 353 -6.47 5.07 -18.35
N ASN A 354 -6.15 4.70 -19.58
CA ASN A 354 -6.21 5.61 -20.73
C ASN A 354 -7.57 5.49 -21.45
N LYS A 355 -8.25 6.64 -21.61
CA LYS A 355 -9.54 6.75 -22.30
C LYS A 355 -9.50 6.30 -23.76
N ASP A 356 -8.32 6.30 -24.39
CA ASP A 356 -8.11 5.92 -25.80
C ASP A 356 -8.01 4.40 -26.02
N HIS A 357 -7.88 3.61 -24.95
CA HIS A 357 -7.65 2.16 -25.02
C HIS A 357 -8.79 1.40 -24.33
N ASN A 358 -9.95 1.47 -24.97
CA ASN A 358 -11.21 0.95 -24.44
C ASN A 358 -11.67 -0.30 -25.20
N ILE A 359 -12.15 -1.31 -24.46
CA ILE A 359 -12.90 -2.44 -25.00
C ILE A 359 -14.39 -2.07 -25.02
N PHE A 360 -14.96 -2.00 -26.23
CA PHE A 360 -16.36 -1.59 -26.43
C PHE A 360 -17.36 -2.75 -26.42
N ASN A 361 -16.88 -4.00 -26.43
CA ASN A 361 -17.73 -5.19 -26.52
C ASN A 361 -17.11 -6.36 -25.74
N PHE A 362 -17.86 -6.90 -24.79
CA PHE A 362 -17.52 -8.09 -24.02
C PHE A 362 -18.43 -9.29 -24.32
N SER A 363 -19.48 -9.12 -25.13
CA SER A 363 -20.53 -10.12 -25.35
C SER A 363 -20.06 -11.50 -25.85
N LYS A 364 -18.86 -11.59 -26.45
CA LYS A 364 -18.27 -12.86 -26.92
C LYS A 364 -17.22 -13.43 -25.98
N VAL A 365 -16.85 -12.72 -24.92
CA VAL A 365 -15.78 -13.10 -24.01
C VAL A 365 -16.25 -14.28 -23.16
N ARG A 366 -15.39 -15.30 -23.06
CA ARG A 366 -15.64 -16.48 -22.23
C ARG A 366 -14.69 -16.45 -21.04
N PHE A 367 -15.16 -15.88 -19.93
CA PHE A 367 -14.40 -15.87 -18.68
C PHE A 367 -14.32 -17.29 -18.10
N PRO A 368 -13.18 -17.67 -17.47
CA PRO A 368 -13.02 -18.99 -16.89
C PRO A 368 -13.94 -19.16 -15.67
N SER A 369 -14.47 -20.38 -15.48
CA SER A 369 -15.40 -20.68 -14.37
C SER A 369 -14.79 -20.55 -12.98
N SER A 370 -13.46 -20.60 -12.88
CA SER A 370 -12.68 -20.43 -11.66
C SER A 370 -12.50 -18.98 -11.23
N LEU A 371 -12.91 -18.00 -12.04
CA LEU A 371 -12.64 -16.59 -11.78
C LEU A 371 -13.39 -16.10 -10.53
N GLU A 372 -12.64 -15.60 -9.56
CA GLU A 372 -13.14 -15.03 -8.31
C GLU A 372 -13.11 -13.49 -8.34
N SER A 373 -12.20 -12.89 -9.12
CA SER A 373 -12.03 -11.45 -9.24
C SER A 373 -11.84 -11.00 -10.69
N LEU A 374 -12.70 -10.08 -11.14
CA LEU A 374 -12.59 -9.43 -12.45
C LEU A 374 -12.47 -7.92 -12.25
N LEU A 375 -11.33 -7.35 -12.63
CA LEU A 375 -11.09 -5.91 -12.63
C LEU A 375 -11.13 -5.37 -14.05
N ALA A 376 -12.15 -4.59 -14.39
CA ALA A 376 -12.45 -4.15 -15.75
C ALA A 376 -12.85 -2.67 -15.84
N ASP A 377 -12.31 -1.87 -14.92
CA ASP A 377 -12.53 -0.42 -14.85
C ASP A 377 -12.04 0.30 -16.12
N GLY A 378 -12.59 1.49 -16.37
CA GLY A 378 -12.22 2.34 -17.51
C GLY A 378 -12.81 1.94 -18.85
N HIS A 379 -13.42 0.76 -18.97
CA HIS A 379 -14.03 0.32 -20.22
C HIS A 379 -15.47 0.82 -20.40
N LYS A 380 -15.74 1.65 -21.41
CA LYS A 380 -17.08 2.20 -21.67
C LYS A 380 -17.91 1.28 -22.57
N THR A 381 -18.23 0.09 -22.08
CA THR A 381 -19.06 -0.88 -22.82
C THR A 381 -20.57 -0.72 -22.53
N LYS A 382 -21.41 -1.18 -23.48
CA LYS A 382 -22.89 -1.24 -23.43
C LYS A 382 -23.45 -2.66 -23.36
N ASP A 383 -22.62 -3.66 -23.07
CA ASP A 383 -23.02 -5.06 -23.26
C ASP A 383 -22.66 -6.00 -22.08
N TRP A 384 -22.42 -5.46 -20.89
CA TRP A 384 -22.22 -6.29 -19.71
C TRP A 384 -23.43 -7.19 -19.42
N SER A 385 -24.64 -6.73 -19.73
CA SER A 385 -25.87 -7.54 -19.63
C SER A 385 -25.87 -8.81 -20.50
N LYS A 386 -25.01 -8.88 -21.52
CA LYS A 386 -24.89 -10.03 -22.43
C LYS A 386 -23.76 -10.99 -22.04
N VAL A 387 -22.93 -10.60 -21.09
CA VAL A 387 -21.78 -11.39 -20.65
C VAL A 387 -22.25 -12.46 -19.67
N THR A 388 -21.82 -13.70 -19.88
CA THR A 388 -21.99 -14.76 -18.88
C THR A 388 -20.84 -14.70 -17.89
N LEU A 389 -21.07 -14.04 -16.76
CA LEU A 389 -20.11 -13.99 -15.66
C LEU A 389 -20.13 -15.30 -14.85
N PRO A 390 -18.97 -15.74 -14.32
CA PRO A 390 -18.89 -16.97 -13.55
C PRO A 390 -19.64 -16.85 -12.22
N ILE A 391 -20.31 -17.93 -11.81
CA ILE A 391 -21.11 -17.96 -10.57
C ILE A 391 -20.25 -17.81 -9.29
N GLY A 392 -18.95 -18.15 -9.38
CA GLY A 392 -17.99 -17.99 -8.28
C GLY A 392 -17.41 -16.59 -8.14
N LEU A 393 -17.81 -15.63 -8.97
CA LEU A 393 -17.25 -14.28 -8.95
C LEU A 393 -17.63 -13.55 -7.65
N LYS A 394 -16.61 -13.14 -6.90
CA LYS A 394 -16.73 -12.42 -5.62
C LYS A 394 -16.44 -10.93 -5.75
N ARG A 395 -15.52 -10.55 -6.64
CA ARG A 395 -15.15 -9.15 -6.88
C ARG A 395 -15.34 -8.79 -8.34
N TRP A 396 -16.05 -7.71 -8.59
CA TRP A 396 -16.23 -7.17 -9.92
C TRP A 396 -16.15 -5.65 -9.91
N THR A 397 -15.19 -5.11 -10.63
CA THR A 397 -15.05 -3.68 -10.86
C THR A 397 -15.17 -3.41 -12.36
N PHE A 398 -16.00 -2.45 -12.75
CA PHE A 398 -16.18 -2.11 -14.15
C PHE A 398 -16.75 -0.71 -14.36
N SER A 399 -16.50 -0.17 -15.55
CA SER A 399 -17.22 1.00 -16.05
C SER A 399 -18.28 0.57 -17.07
N THR A 400 -19.36 1.35 -17.22
CA THR A 400 -20.40 1.05 -18.21
C THR A 400 -21.17 2.30 -18.65
N VAL A 401 -21.55 2.31 -19.93
CA VAL A 401 -22.51 3.25 -20.52
C VAL A 401 -23.90 2.61 -20.68
N GLU A 402 -24.09 1.40 -20.15
CA GLU A 402 -25.36 0.69 -20.12
C GLU A 402 -26.30 1.25 -19.05
N ASP A 403 -27.61 1.20 -19.32
CA ASP A 403 -28.63 1.59 -18.35
C ASP A 403 -28.69 0.55 -17.23
N SER A 404 -28.76 1.03 -15.98
CA SER A 404 -28.69 0.17 -14.79
C SER A 404 -29.76 -0.94 -14.74
N ARG A 405 -30.91 -0.76 -15.42
CA ARG A 405 -32.00 -1.75 -15.48
C ARG A 405 -31.63 -3.05 -16.18
N TYR A 406 -30.61 -3.01 -17.04
CA TYR A 406 -30.18 -4.18 -17.81
C TYR A 406 -29.02 -4.93 -17.17
N LEU A 407 -28.34 -4.34 -16.20
CA LEU A 407 -27.20 -4.97 -15.54
C LEU A 407 -27.65 -6.18 -14.71
N LEU A 408 -26.88 -7.26 -14.83
CA LEU A 408 -27.07 -8.52 -14.12
C LEU A 408 -25.84 -8.80 -13.27
N PHE A 409 -26.07 -9.31 -12.05
CA PHE A 409 -25.00 -9.53 -11.08
C PHE A 409 -24.96 -11.01 -10.66
N PRO A 410 -23.75 -11.61 -10.57
CA PRO A 410 -23.58 -12.92 -9.95
C PRO A 410 -24.07 -12.95 -8.50
N SER A 411 -24.63 -14.08 -8.07
CA SER A 411 -25.25 -14.19 -6.74
C SER A 411 -24.28 -14.23 -5.57
N ASN A 412 -23.00 -14.52 -5.81
CA ASN A 412 -21.96 -14.63 -4.78
C ASN A 412 -21.08 -13.38 -4.69
N LEU A 413 -21.49 -12.28 -5.31
CA LEU A 413 -20.69 -11.06 -5.36
C LEU A 413 -20.61 -10.43 -3.97
N GLU A 414 -19.39 -10.18 -3.51
CA GLU A 414 -19.06 -9.60 -2.20
C GLU A 414 -18.60 -8.15 -2.34
N VAL A 415 -17.87 -7.84 -3.41
CA VAL A 415 -17.35 -6.50 -3.70
C VAL A 415 -17.71 -6.06 -5.11
N LEU A 416 -18.32 -4.89 -5.22
CA LEU A 416 -18.76 -4.32 -6.48
C LEU A 416 -18.33 -2.86 -6.62
N PHE A 417 -17.65 -2.53 -7.72
CA PHE A 417 -17.41 -1.16 -8.13
C PHE A 417 -18.04 -0.94 -9.50
N ILE A 418 -18.82 0.14 -9.64
CA ILE A 418 -19.43 0.53 -10.90
C ILE A 418 -19.15 2.01 -11.17
N GLU A 419 -18.58 2.30 -12.32
CA GLU A 419 -18.45 3.66 -12.82
C GLU A 419 -19.35 3.91 -14.04
N PHE A 420 -20.26 4.87 -13.88
CA PHE A 420 -21.03 5.42 -14.98
C PHE A 420 -20.33 6.68 -15.54
N PRO A 421 -20.61 7.07 -16.80
CA PRO A 421 -20.25 8.40 -17.29
C PRO A 421 -20.91 9.52 -16.48
N GLU A 422 -20.25 10.67 -16.38
CA GLU A 422 -20.79 11.89 -15.74
C GLU A 422 -22.18 12.31 -16.26
N SER A 423 -22.43 12.09 -17.55
CA SER A 423 -23.71 12.39 -18.21
C SER A 423 -24.81 11.35 -17.97
N SER A 424 -24.48 10.23 -17.32
CA SER A 424 -25.39 9.10 -17.11
C SER A 424 -26.64 9.51 -16.32
N GLN A 425 -27.76 8.89 -16.71
CA GLN A 425 -29.05 8.97 -16.01
C GLN A 425 -29.43 7.64 -15.36
N SER A 426 -28.51 6.67 -15.36
CA SER A 426 -28.70 5.36 -14.74
C SER A 426 -29.00 5.54 -13.25
N LYS A 427 -30.10 4.92 -12.79
CA LYS A 427 -30.55 5.03 -11.41
C LYS A 427 -30.01 3.88 -10.57
N PHE A 428 -29.60 4.16 -9.35
CA PHE A 428 -29.13 3.13 -8.43
C PHE A 428 -30.26 2.17 -8.00
N CYS A 429 -31.50 2.65 -7.90
CA CYS A 429 -32.65 1.83 -7.52
C CYS A 429 -33.01 0.74 -8.55
N ASP A 430 -32.52 0.88 -9.78
CA ASP A 430 -32.73 -0.10 -10.85
C ASP A 430 -31.70 -1.24 -10.81
N LEU A 431 -30.62 -1.09 -10.03
CA LEU A 431 -29.60 -2.12 -9.86
C LEU A 431 -30.15 -3.27 -9.01
N LYS A 432 -30.27 -4.45 -9.61
CA LYS A 432 -30.70 -5.68 -8.92
C LYS A 432 -29.53 -6.31 -8.17
N LEU A 433 -29.03 -5.60 -7.17
CA LEU A 433 -27.83 -5.96 -6.41
C LEU A 433 -28.06 -7.24 -5.56
N PRO A 434 -27.07 -8.14 -5.48
CA PRO A 434 -27.18 -9.35 -4.66
C PRO A 434 -27.00 -9.04 -3.17
N SER A 435 -27.74 -9.72 -2.31
CA SER A 435 -27.72 -9.51 -0.85
C SER A 435 -26.41 -9.91 -0.15
N THR A 436 -25.50 -10.55 -0.89
CA THR A 436 -24.17 -10.97 -0.45
C THR A 436 -23.15 -9.84 -0.40
N LEU A 437 -23.45 -8.68 -1.00
CA LEU A 437 -22.53 -7.55 -1.05
C LEU A 437 -22.15 -7.06 0.35
N GLN A 438 -20.85 -6.93 0.55
CA GLN A 438 -20.19 -6.40 1.74
C GLN A 438 -19.62 -5.01 1.47
N GLU A 439 -19.17 -4.78 0.23
CA GLU A 439 -18.61 -3.51 -0.23
C GLU A 439 -19.21 -3.09 -1.57
N ILE A 440 -19.64 -1.84 -1.67
CA ILE A 440 -20.10 -1.24 -2.92
C ILE A 440 -19.46 0.12 -3.15
N SER A 441 -19.02 0.38 -4.38
CA SER A 441 -18.61 1.70 -4.85
C SER A 441 -19.37 2.08 -6.10
N LEU A 442 -20.02 3.25 -6.08
CA LEU A 442 -20.79 3.77 -7.21
C LEU A 442 -20.29 5.16 -7.59
N HIS A 443 -19.80 5.29 -8.80
CA HIS A 443 -19.30 6.55 -9.34
C HIS A 443 -20.26 7.07 -10.42
N HIS A 444 -20.69 8.32 -10.28
CA HIS A 444 -21.71 8.99 -11.09
C HIS A 444 -23.08 8.27 -11.05
N GLY A 445 -24.01 8.70 -11.91
CA GLY A 445 -25.39 8.18 -11.93
C GLY A 445 -26.35 8.98 -11.05
N VAL A 446 -27.56 8.43 -10.88
CA VAL A 446 -28.68 9.11 -10.21
C VAL A 446 -29.15 8.29 -9.02
N SER A 447 -29.10 8.90 -7.84
CA SER A 447 -29.70 8.39 -6.63
C SER A 447 -31.12 8.95 -6.45
N SER A 448 -31.97 8.17 -5.79
CA SER A 448 -33.31 8.55 -5.36
C SER A 448 -33.62 7.87 -4.02
N ASP A 449 -34.76 8.13 -3.42
CA ASP A 449 -35.17 7.43 -2.20
C ASP A 449 -35.59 6.00 -2.51
N PHE A 450 -34.81 5.01 -2.05
CA PHE A 450 -35.14 3.58 -2.14
C PHE A 450 -34.46 2.77 -1.01
N HIS A 451 -34.98 1.57 -0.78
CA HIS A 451 -34.40 0.62 0.17
C HIS A 451 -33.40 -0.30 -0.53
N TRP A 452 -32.14 -0.29 -0.06
CA TRP A 452 -31.05 -1.09 -0.64
C TRP A 452 -31.23 -2.60 -0.47
N ASN A 453 -31.86 -3.05 0.63
CA ASN A 453 -32.01 -4.48 0.96
C ASN A 453 -30.69 -5.28 0.93
N LEU A 454 -29.59 -4.64 1.35
CA LEU A 454 -28.25 -5.25 1.44
C LEU A 454 -27.85 -5.44 2.92
N PRO A 455 -28.20 -6.56 3.55
CA PRO A 455 -28.02 -6.74 5.01
C PRO A 455 -26.57 -6.93 5.43
N LEU A 456 -25.69 -7.37 4.52
CA LEU A 456 -24.27 -7.61 4.80
C LEU A 456 -23.37 -6.42 4.44
N LEU A 457 -23.95 -5.35 3.88
CA LEU A 457 -23.18 -4.22 3.38
C LEU A 457 -22.60 -3.41 4.54
N SER A 458 -21.28 -3.47 4.72
CA SER A 458 -20.55 -2.74 5.76
C SER A 458 -19.84 -1.51 5.22
N THR A 459 -19.46 -1.51 3.94
CA THR A 459 -18.64 -0.47 3.32
C THR A 459 -19.34 0.06 2.07
N MET A 460 -19.48 1.38 1.99
CA MET A 460 -20.04 2.04 0.81
C MET A 460 -19.19 3.24 0.40
N SER A 461 -18.90 3.35 -0.90
CA SER A 461 -18.32 4.53 -1.51
C SER A 461 -19.25 5.09 -2.59
N ILE A 462 -19.46 6.40 -2.56
CA ILE A 462 -20.27 7.11 -3.54
C ILE A 462 -19.47 8.31 -4.03
N LYS A 463 -19.31 8.44 -5.33
CA LYS A 463 -18.60 9.57 -5.95
C LYS A 463 -19.49 10.26 -6.98
N ASP A 464 -19.65 11.57 -6.86
CA ASP A 464 -20.25 12.45 -7.87
C ASP A 464 -21.65 12.02 -8.35
N CYS A 465 -22.47 11.47 -7.44
CA CYS A 465 -23.85 11.08 -7.73
C CYS A 465 -24.82 12.29 -7.74
N LYS A 466 -25.91 12.20 -8.51
CA LYS A 466 -26.98 13.21 -8.55
C LYS A 466 -28.19 12.78 -7.73
N GLY A 467 -28.81 13.70 -7.00
CA GLY A 467 -30.05 13.44 -6.24
C GLY A 467 -29.83 13.03 -4.79
N PRO A 468 -30.90 12.86 -3.99
CA PRO A 468 -30.81 12.45 -2.60
C PRO A 468 -30.37 10.99 -2.48
N ILE A 469 -29.61 10.68 -1.44
CA ILE A 469 -29.18 9.31 -1.14
C ILE A 469 -29.59 8.92 0.28
N GLN A 470 -30.15 7.73 0.39
CA GLN A 470 -30.36 7.05 1.67
C GLN A 470 -29.31 5.96 1.82
N PHE A 471 -28.92 5.69 3.06
CA PHE A 471 -27.89 4.73 3.37
C PHE A 471 -28.46 3.53 4.14
N PRO A 472 -28.04 2.29 3.83
CA PRO A 472 -28.46 1.13 4.59
C PRO A 472 -27.93 1.21 6.03
N SER A 473 -28.75 0.74 6.98
CA SER A 473 -28.42 0.81 8.42
C SER A 473 -27.26 -0.08 8.84
N SER A 474 -26.86 -1.05 8.00
CA SER A 474 -25.75 -1.97 8.23
C SER A 474 -24.36 -1.34 8.05
N LEU A 475 -24.27 -0.13 7.48
CA LEU A 475 -23.00 0.50 7.15
C LEU A 475 -22.17 0.86 8.39
N ILE A 476 -20.88 0.53 8.28
CA ILE A 476 -19.83 0.81 9.27
C ILE A 476 -18.87 1.87 8.71
N GLU A 477 -18.58 1.80 7.41
CA GLU A 477 -17.68 2.72 6.71
C GLU A 477 -18.38 3.36 5.50
N LEU A 478 -18.26 4.68 5.39
CA LEU A 478 -18.83 5.46 4.29
C LEU A 478 -17.78 6.43 3.74
N ASN A 479 -17.55 6.38 2.43
CA ASN A 479 -16.79 7.38 1.68
C ASN A 479 -17.71 8.09 0.68
N ILE A 480 -17.96 9.37 0.87
CA ILE A 480 -18.85 10.14 -0.01
C ILE A 480 -18.14 11.37 -0.59
N GLN A 481 -17.92 11.32 -1.89
CA GLN A 481 -17.30 12.39 -2.66
C GLN A 481 -18.33 13.08 -3.53
N GLY A 482 -18.21 14.40 -3.66
CA GLY A 482 -19.15 15.15 -4.48
C GLY A 482 -18.73 16.58 -4.76
N LEU A 483 -19.21 17.09 -5.89
CA LEU A 483 -18.84 18.42 -6.41
C LEU A 483 -19.50 19.61 -5.68
N CYS A 484 -20.53 19.40 -4.85
CA CYS A 484 -21.27 20.50 -4.23
C CYS A 484 -21.75 20.18 -2.81
N ASP A 485 -21.76 21.18 -1.93
CA ASP A 485 -22.18 21.05 -0.53
C ASP A 485 -23.67 20.70 -0.36
N GLN A 486 -24.52 20.99 -1.36
CA GLN A 486 -25.97 20.79 -1.28
C GLN A 486 -26.36 19.33 -1.06
N MET A 487 -25.60 18.38 -1.63
CA MET A 487 -25.87 16.95 -1.47
C MET A 487 -25.62 16.46 -0.04
N PHE A 488 -24.89 17.20 0.80
CA PHE A 488 -24.56 16.80 2.18
C PHE A 488 -25.52 17.38 3.22
N ARG A 489 -26.35 18.38 2.85
CA ARG A 489 -27.18 19.14 3.82
C ARG A 489 -28.37 18.35 4.38
N ASN A 490 -28.98 17.49 3.57
CA ASN A 490 -30.23 16.79 3.91
C ASN A 490 -30.07 15.26 4.01
N VAL A 491 -28.84 14.76 4.03
CA VAL A 491 -28.57 13.32 4.05
C VAL A 491 -28.51 12.83 5.51
N GLN A 492 -29.22 11.74 5.79
CA GLN A 492 -29.21 11.09 7.09
C GLN A 492 -28.14 9.99 7.10
N LEU A 493 -27.20 10.10 8.04
CA LEU A 493 -26.18 9.10 8.24
C LEU A 493 -26.71 7.91 9.07
N PRO A 494 -26.28 6.66 8.78
CA PRO A 494 -26.62 5.50 9.57
C PRO A 494 -26.16 5.64 11.03
N CYS A 495 -27.00 5.23 11.99
CA CYS A 495 -26.69 5.34 13.41
C CYS A 495 -25.56 4.41 13.90
N GLY A 496 -25.17 3.40 13.10
CA GLY A 496 -24.07 2.49 13.40
C GLY A 496 -22.73 2.86 12.75
N LEU A 497 -22.68 3.95 11.97
CA LEU A 497 -21.52 4.36 11.20
C LEU A 497 -20.34 4.71 12.11
N ARG A 498 -19.15 4.17 11.82
CA ARG A 498 -17.93 4.38 12.62
C ARG A 498 -16.89 5.22 11.91
N LYS A 499 -16.74 5.01 10.60
CA LYS A 499 -15.78 5.73 9.76
C LYS A 499 -16.49 6.50 8.65
N LEU A 500 -16.18 7.78 8.53
CA LEU A 500 -16.73 8.65 7.50
C LEU A 500 -15.60 9.45 6.84
N THR A 501 -15.44 9.29 5.54
CA THR A 501 -14.65 10.18 4.69
C THR A 501 -15.61 10.94 3.77
N SER A 502 -15.48 12.26 3.69
CA SER A 502 -16.40 13.10 2.92
C SER A 502 -15.75 14.32 2.31
N THR A 503 -16.21 14.74 1.13
CA THR A 503 -15.73 16.02 0.55
C THR A 503 -16.21 17.21 1.37
N TYR A 504 -17.48 17.23 1.80
CA TYR A 504 -18.06 18.33 2.58
C TYR A 504 -18.66 17.84 3.90
N PRO A 505 -18.76 18.69 4.92
CA PRO A 505 -19.33 18.30 6.21
C PRO A 505 -20.84 18.06 6.14
N PHE A 506 -21.33 17.14 6.98
CA PHE A 506 -22.75 16.84 7.14
C PHE A 506 -23.43 17.70 8.21
N ALA A 507 -24.75 17.85 8.07
CA ALA A 507 -25.57 18.61 9.00
C ALA A 507 -25.70 17.96 10.39
N LYS A 508 -25.55 16.63 10.50
CA LYS A 508 -25.51 15.89 11.77
C LYS A 508 -24.67 14.64 11.60
N TYR A 509 -23.97 14.25 12.66
CA TYR A 509 -23.18 13.02 12.72
C TYR A 509 -23.74 12.05 13.78
N PRO A 510 -23.63 10.72 13.56
CA PRO A 510 -24.09 9.73 14.52
C PRO A 510 -23.13 9.59 15.71
N GLU A 511 -23.66 9.33 16.91
CA GLU A 511 -22.87 9.14 18.15
C GLU A 511 -21.86 7.98 18.08
N SER A 512 -22.08 7.04 17.17
CA SER A 512 -21.18 5.90 16.91
C SER A 512 -19.90 6.28 16.17
N LEU A 513 -19.82 7.48 15.58
CA LEU A 513 -18.71 7.87 14.71
C LEU A 513 -17.41 8.01 15.52
N THR A 514 -16.38 7.27 15.10
CA THR A 514 -15.06 7.29 15.74
C THR A 514 -13.99 7.96 14.87
N ASP A 515 -14.14 7.91 13.56
CA ASP A 515 -13.14 8.39 12.59
C ASP A 515 -13.83 9.27 11.54
N LEU A 516 -13.41 10.53 11.45
CA LEU A 516 -13.97 11.50 10.50
C LEU A 516 -12.86 12.15 9.68
N GLU A 517 -13.04 12.17 8.37
CA GLU A 517 -12.20 12.88 7.42
C GLU A 517 -13.07 13.76 6.53
N VAL A 518 -12.75 15.06 6.47
CA VAL A 518 -13.49 16.05 5.67
C VAL A 518 -12.51 16.87 4.84
N HIS A 519 -12.63 16.81 3.51
CA HIS A 519 -11.63 17.40 2.61
C HIS A 519 -11.82 18.88 2.29
N LEU A 520 -13.04 19.41 2.28
CA LEU A 520 -13.34 20.81 1.97
C LEU A 520 -14.20 21.48 3.06
N PRO A 521 -13.98 22.79 3.30
CA PRO A 521 -14.83 23.56 4.21
C PRO A 521 -16.26 23.64 3.71
N GLY A 522 -17.22 23.39 4.61
CA GLY A 522 -18.63 23.72 4.42
C GLY A 522 -19.06 24.89 5.30
N ASN A 523 -20.13 25.59 4.91
CA ASN A 523 -20.58 26.81 5.57
C ASN A 523 -21.10 26.63 7.02
N LYS A 524 -21.29 25.40 7.51
CA LYS A 524 -21.70 25.11 8.90
C LYS A 524 -21.16 23.74 9.35
N TYR A 525 -20.37 23.71 10.42
CA TYR A 525 -20.08 22.50 11.19
C TYR A 525 -21.17 22.30 12.24
N SER A 526 -21.72 21.09 12.31
CA SER A 526 -22.74 20.68 13.28
C SER A 526 -22.13 20.20 14.61
N GLU A 527 -22.99 19.93 15.61
CA GLU A 527 -22.58 19.34 16.90
C GLU A 527 -21.94 17.95 16.68
N ILE A 528 -20.79 17.74 17.33
CA ILE A 528 -19.98 16.53 17.16
C ILE A 528 -20.43 15.41 18.11
N PRO A 529 -20.42 14.15 17.65
CA PRO A 529 -20.68 12.98 18.48
C PRO A 529 -19.60 12.81 19.55
N ARG A 530 -20.02 12.48 20.78
CA ARG A 530 -19.12 12.43 21.95
C ARG A 530 -18.02 11.38 21.85
N GLY A 531 -18.17 10.41 20.94
CA GLY A 531 -17.25 9.30 20.72
C GLY A 531 -16.15 9.54 19.67
N LEU A 532 -16.10 10.71 19.04
CA LEU A 532 -15.16 11.01 17.95
C LEU A 532 -13.70 10.96 18.42
N ARG A 533 -12.87 10.17 17.73
CA ARG A 533 -11.48 9.87 18.15
C ARG A 533 -10.42 10.52 17.26
N ARG A 534 -10.72 10.73 15.97
CA ARG A 534 -9.79 11.31 14.99
C ARG A 534 -10.53 12.20 14.01
N VAL A 535 -9.92 13.35 13.68
CA VAL A 535 -10.37 14.26 12.61
C VAL A 535 -9.21 14.60 11.68
N GLN A 536 -9.42 14.43 10.38
CA GLN A 536 -8.48 14.88 9.33
C GLN A 536 -9.15 15.90 8.42
N HIS A 537 -8.41 16.96 8.07
CA HIS A 537 -8.96 18.15 7.42
C HIS A 537 -7.91 18.95 6.61
N PRO A 538 -8.31 19.83 5.67
CA PRO A 538 -7.38 20.70 4.97
C PRO A 538 -6.78 21.78 5.91
N PRO A 539 -5.46 22.08 5.83
CA PRO A 539 -4.70 22.88 6.81
C PRO A 539 -5.31 24.23 7.19
N GLN A 540 -6.05 24.84 6.27
CA GLN A 540 -6.61 26.19 6.37
C GLN A 540 -7.65 26.34 7.49
N LEU A 541 -8.22 25.25 8.00
CA LEU A 541 -9.27 25.30 9.03
C LEU A 541 -8.74 24.97 10.43
N ARG A 542 -7.47 24.63 10.55
CA ARG A 542 -6.83 24.16 11.78
C ARG A 542 -7.08 25.08 12.98
N PRO A 543 -6.95 26.43 12.89
CA PRO A 543 -7.20 27.29 14.04
C PRO A 543 -8.67 27.31 14.49
N SER A 544 -9.60 27.23 13.53
CA SER A 544 -11.04 27.20 13.82
C SER A 544 -11.51 25.85 14.37
N LEU A 545 -10.85 24.76 13.96
CA LEU A 545 -11.12 23.41 14.43
C LEU A 545 -10.45 23.16 15.79
N GLU A 546 -9.22 23.63 16.03
CA GLU A 546 -8.55 23.56 17.35
C GLU A 546 -9.33 24.34 18.42
N GLN A 547 -9.88 25.51 18.05
CA GLN A 547 -10.75 26.30 18.94
C GLN A 547 -12.10 25.63 19.20
N LYS A 548 -12.65 24.90 18.23
CA LYS A 548 -13.92 24.16 18.38
C LYS A 548 -13.76 22.76 18.99
N PHE A 549 -12.59 22.13 18.89
CA PHE A 549 -12.34 20.71 19.20
C PHE A 549 -11.10 20.49 20.09
N PRO A 550 -11.09 21.03 21.32
CA PRO A 550 -9.95 20.89 22.22
C PRO A 550 -9.75 19.42 22.64
N GLY A 551 -8.55 18.88 22.42
CA GLY A 551 -8.13 17.56 22.92
C GLY A 551 -8.39 16.36 22.00
N ILE A 552 -8.90 16.59 20.79
CA ILE A 552 -8.99 15.57 19.73
C ILE A 552 -7.76 15.74 18.81
N PRO A 553 -7.06 14.64 18.41
CA PRO A 553 -6.01 14.72 17.40
C PRO A 553 -6.57 15.25 16.07
N ILE A 554 -6.13 16.46 15.68
CA ILE A 554 -6.42 17.09 14.39
C ILE A 554 -5.21 16.87 13.51
N LEU A 555 -5.40 16.16 12.40
CA LEU A 555 -4.36 15.92 11.40
C LEU A 555 -4.63 16.78 10.17
N ASP A 556 -3.56 17.35 9.62
CA ASP A 556 -3.60 18.04 8.32
C ASP A 556 -3.61 16.97 7.21
N ALA A 557 -4.52 17.12 6.24
CA ALA A 557 -4.52 16.31 5.03
C ALA A 557 -3.25 16.60 4.21
N THR A 558 -2.63 15.57 3.64
CA THR A 558 -1.39 15.74 2.86
C THR A 558 -1.68 16.34 1.48
N SER A 559 -0.67 16.96 0.85
CA SER A 559 -0.82 17.56 -0.49
C SER A 559 -1.20 16.55 -1.57
N SER A 560 -0.85 15.25 -1.41
CA SER A 560 -1.35 14.18 -2.29
C SER A 560 -2.84 13.90 -2.10
N ASP A 561 -3.34 13.95 -0.86
CA ASP A 561 -4.75 13.76 -0.52
C ASP A 561 -5.63 14.90 -1.04
N LEU A 562 -5.04 16.06 -1.34
CA LEU A 562 -5.75 17.21 -1.91
C LEU A 562 -5.67 17.21 -3.45
N ASN A 563 -4.52 16.82 -4.04
CA ASN A 563 -4.31 16.84 -5.49
C ASN A 563 -5.19 15.83 -6.27
N GLU A 564 -5.57 14.70 -5.67
CA GLU A 564 -6.52 13.76 -6.29
C GLU A 564 -7.95 14.34 -6.39
N TYR A 565 -8.27 15.36 -5.58
CA TYR A 565 -9.57 16.04 -5.53
C TYR A 565 -9.60 17.35 -6.34
N PHE A 566 -8.47 18.06 -6.44
CA PHE A 566 -8.38 19.31 -7.21
C PHE A 566 -8.10 19.10 -8.70
N ASN A 567 -7.59 17.94 -9.14
CA ASN A 567 -7.30 17.66 -10.56
C ASN A 567 -8.54 17.47 -11.45
N THR A 568 -9.76 17.50 -10.89
CA THR A 568 -11.03 17.55 -11.67
C THR A 568 -11.71 18.93 -11.61
N ALA A 569 -11.09 19.91 -10.93
CA ALA A 569 -11.60 21.27 -10.81
C ALA A 569 -10.71 22.27 -11.56
N GLU A 570 -10.43 22.04 -12.86
CA GLU A 570 -10.22 23.17 -13.77
C GLU A 570 -11.58 23.85 -14.00
N ILE A 571 -12.03 24.61 -13.00
CA ILE A 571 -13.06 25.63 -13.17
C ILE A 571 -12.31 26.94 -13.32
N ASP A 572 -12.38 27.48 -14.54
CA ASP A 572 -11.93 28.79 -14.95
C ASP A 572 -12.46 29.86 -13.97
N TRP A 573 -11.55 30.45 -13.19
CA TRP A 573 -11.86 31.64 -12.38
C TRP A 573 -11.62 32.88 -13.26
N SER A 574 -12.53 33.12 -14.20
CA SER A 574 -12.67 34.41 -14.89
C SER A 574 -14.05 35.03 -14.65
#